data_AF-A0A450TX72-F1
#
_entry.id   AF-A0A450TX72-F1
#
_cell.length_a   1.000
_cell.length_b   1.000
_cell.length_c   1.000
_cell.angle_alpha   90.00
_cell.angle_beta   90.00
_cell.angle_gamma   90.00
#
_symmetry.space_group_name_H-M   'P 1'
#
loop_
_entity.id
_entity.type
_entity.pdbx_description
1 polymer ?
#
loop_
_entity_poly.entity_id
_entity_poly.type
_entity_poly.pdbx_seq_one_letter_code
_entity_poly.pdbx_strand_id
1 'polypeptide(L)'
;MVVMHATVIDDRHIELSTPLRLSPGSNVVVSFPDPPGGDSERESWLNASLTGLSAAYGEAEPEYGSELIVERNPEYGNDRR
;
A
#
# COMPACT_ATOMS: atom_id res chain seq x y z
N MET A 1 -11.16 10.01 12.56
CA MET A 1 -11.84 8.71 12.77
C MET A 1 -11.42 8.20 14.14
N VAL A 2 -12.36 7.90 15.03
CA VAL A 2 -12.03 7.34 16.36
C VAL A 2 -12.04 5.82 16.23
N VAL A 3 -10.91 5.18 16.52
CA VAL A 3 -10.80 3.72 16.57
C VAL A 3 -10.96 3.30 18.02
N MET A 4 -11.84 2.34 18.27
CA MET A 4 -12.04 1.75 19.60
C MET A 4 -12.17 0.24 19.48
N HIS A 5 -11.75 -0.45 20.53
CA HIS A 5 -11.97 -1.88 20.65
C HIS A 5 -13.41 -2.16 21.08
N ALA A 6 -13.98 -3.19 20.49
CA ALA A 6 -15.27 -3.74 20.84
C ALA A 6 -15.22 -5.26 20.70
N THR A 7 -16.04 -5.95 21.48
CA THR A 7 -16.20 -7.39 21.42
C THR A 7 -17.55 -7.71 20.81
N VAL A 8 -17.58 -8.63 19.85
CA VAL A 8 -18.83 -9.15 19.30
C VAL A 8 -19.47 -10.07 20.33
N ILE A 9 -20.70 -9.76 20.73
CA ILE A 9 -21.46 -10.59 21.67
C ILE A 9 -22.32 -11.59 20.90
N ASP A 10 -22.98 -11.12 19.85
CA ASP A 10 -23.78 -11.91 18.92
C ASP A 10 -23.85 -11.23 17.54
N ASP A 11 -24.74 -11.72 16.67
CA ASP A 11 -24.93 -11.21 15.30
C ASP A 11 -25.55 -9.81 15.22
N ARG A 12 -26.01 -9.25 16.35
CA ARG A 12 -26.72 -7.97 16.43
C ARG A 12 -26.11 -6.98 17.43
N HIS A 13 -25.21 -7.44 18.29
CA HIS A 13 -24.68 -6.66 19.40
C HIS A 13 -23.16 -6.70 19.49
N ILE A 14 -22.56 -5.52 19.65
CA ILE A 14 -21.16 -5.35 20.03
C ILE A 14 -21.08 -4.61 21.36
N GLU A 15 -20.16 -5.01 22.23
CA GLU A 15 -19.88 -4.33 23.49
C GLU A 15 -18.61 -3.50 23.35
N LEU A 16 -18.71 -2.20 23.62
CA LEU A 16 -17.57 -1.29 23.53
C LEU A 16 -16.67 -1.45 24.76
N SER A 17 -15.36 -1.57 24.56
CA SER A 17 -14.40 -1.65 25.67
C SER A 17 -14.35 -0.38 26.53
N THR A 18 -14.81 0.76 25.99
CA THR A 18 -14.96 2.02 26.71
C THR A 18 -16.24 2.74 26.31
N PRO A 19 -16.90 3.49 27.22
CA PRO A 19 -18.16 4.17 26.91
C PRO A 19 -18.00 5.25 25.85
N LEU A 20 -18.91 5.25 24.88
CA LEU A 20 -18.97 6.28 23.86
C LEU A 20 -19.70 7.53 24.37
N ARG A 21 -19.13 8.71 24.18
CA ARG A 21 -19.74 10.00 24.55
C ARG A 21 -20.66 10.53 23.44
N LEU A 22 -21.54 9.69 22.91
CA LEU A 22 -22.54 10.08 21.92
C LEU A 22 -23.93 10.13 22.54
N SER A 23 -24.77 11.03 22.00
CA SER A 23 -26.17 11.11 22.42
C SER A 23 -26.96 9.91 21.88
N PRO A 24 -27.95 9.40 22.63
CA PRO A 24 -28.85 8.37 22.12
C PRO A 24 -29.45 8.76 20.76
N GLY A 25 -29.51 7.81 19.81
CA GLY A 25 -30.02 8.05 18.45
C GLY A 25 -28.99 8.60 17.45
N SER A 26 -27.74 8.81 17.87
CA SER A 26 -26.66 9.17 16.94
C SER A 26 -26.38 8.05 15.94
N ASN A 27 -26.24 8.38 14.66
CA ASN A 27 -25.79 7.45 13.63
C ASN A 27 -24.30 7.14 13.82
N VAL A 28 -23.94 5.85 13.75
CA VAL A 28 -22.55 5.37 13.86
C VAL A 28 -22.25 4.47 12.67
N VAL A 29 -21.04 4.60 12.12
CA VAL A 29 -20.51 3.70 11.09
C VAL A 29 -19.53 2.76 11.76
N VAL A 30 -19.71 1.45 11.53
CA VAL A 30 -18.83 0.40 12.06
C VAL A 30 -17.99 -0.15 10.91
N SER A 31 -16.67 -0.19 11.10
CA SER A 31 -15.73 -0.80 10.16
C SER A 31 -15.05 -1.97 10.86
N PHE A 32 -14.98 -3.10 10.17
CA PHE A 32 -14.24 -4.27 10.63
C PHE A 32 -12.89 -4.27 9.92
N PRO A 33 -11.75 -4.34 10.64
CA PRO A 33 -10.47 -4.52 9.98
C PRO A 33 -10.45 -5.89 9.33
N ASP A 34 -9.86 -5.98 8.14
CA ASP A 34 -9.61 -7.27 7.51
C ASP A 34 -8.78 -8.16 8.46
N PRO A 35 -9.09 -9.46 8.55
CA PRO A 35 -8.31 -10.37 9.37
C PRO A 35 -6.84 -10.31 8.95
N PRO A 36 -5.88 -10.38 9.89
CA PRO A 36 -4.45 -10.26 9.60
C PRO A 36 -3.86 -11.42 8.77
N GLY A 37 -4.70 -12.33 8.26
CA GLY A 37 -4.30 -13.45 7.43
C GLY A 37 -5.21 -13.53 6.22
N GLY A 38 -4.65 -13.22 5.05
CA GLY A 38 -5.29 -13.52 3.77
C GLY A 38 -5.34 -12.38 2.77
N ASP A 39 -4.34 -11.49 2.75
CA ASP A 39 -4.20 -10.53 1.65
C ASP A 39 -3.58 -11.22 0.43
N SER A 40 -4.25 -12.28 -0.04
CA SER A 40 -3.88 -13.03 -1.25
C SER A 40 -3.78 -12.11 -2.46
N GLU A 41 -4.57 -11.02 -2.45
CA GLU A 41 -4.48 -9.97 -3.44
C GLU A 41 -3.15 -9.21 -3.33
N ARG A 42 -2.77 -8.73 -2.14
CA ARG A 42 -1.47 -8.08 -1.94
C ARG A 42 -0.28 -8.97 -2.27
N GLU A 43 -0.32 -10.25 -1.88
CA GLU A 43 0.75 -11.17 -2.26
C GLU A 43 0.79 -11.41 -3.77
N SER A 44 -0.38 -11.44 -4.44
CA SER A 44 -0.45 -11.46 -5.91
C SER A 44 0.15 -10.20 -6.52
N TRP A 45 -0.18 -9.01 -5.99
CA TRP A 45 0.35 -7.73 -6.43
C TRP A 45 1.86 -7.61 -6.22
N LEU A 46 2.38 -8.07 -5.08
CA LEU A 46 3.81 -8.06 -4.79
C LEU A 46 4.58 -8.97 -5.76
N ASN A 47 4.08 -10.18 -6.00
CA ASN A 47 4.71 -11.10 -6.94
C ASN A 47 4.69 -10.56 -8.38
N ALA A 48 3.57 -9.97 -8.81
CA ALA A 48 3.48 -9.33 -10.12
C ALA A 48 4.47 -8.16 -10.25
N SER A 49 4.58 -7.34 -9.20
CA SER A 49 5.49 -6.20 -9.17
C SER A 49 6.96 -6.64 -9.23
N LEU A 50 7.33 -7.66 -8.46
CA LEU A 50 8.68 -8.21 -8.46
C LEU A 50 9.04 -8.81 -9.83
N THR A 51 8.10 -9.51 -10.45
CA THR A 51 8.26 -10.08 -11.79
C THR A 51 8.50 -8.98 -12.83
N GLY A 52 7.69 -7.91 -12.79
CA GLY A 52 7.85 -6.76 -13.68
C GLY A 52 9.19 -6.05 -13.50
N LEU A 53 9.63 -5.86 -12.25
CA LEU A 53 10.92 -5.26 -11.95
C LEU A 53 12.08 -6.08 -12.50
N SER A 54 12.06 -7.40 -12.28
CA SER A 54 13.09 -8.31 -12.79
C SER A 54 13.12 -8.37 -14.32
N ALA A 55 11.98 -8.19 -14.98
CA ALA A 55 11.91 -8.16 -16.45
C ALA A 55 12.45 -6.84 -17.02
N ALA A 56 12.22 -5.71 -16.34
CA ALA A 56 12.67 -4.39 -16.78
C ALA A 56 14.17 -4.15 -16.54
N TYR A 57 14.70 -4.65 -15.42
CA TYR A 57 16.07 -4.38 -14.96
C TYR A 57 16.86 -5.67 -14.69
N GLY A 58 16.67 -6.68 -15.55
CA GLY A 58 17.39 -7.95 -15.47
C GLY A 58 18.66 -7.95 -16.31
N GLU A 59 19.34 -9.10 -16.38
CA GLU A 59 20.54 -9.33 -17.20
C GLU A 59 20.35 -9.04 -18.71
N ALA A 60 19.09 -8.92 -19.15
CA ALA A 60 18.74 -8.57 -20.52
C ALA A 60 18.62 -7.04 -20.75
N GLU A 61 18.92 -6.21 -19.74
CA GLU A 61 18.94 -4.76 -19.86
C GLU A 61 19.97 -4.33 -20.92
N PRO A 62 19.58 -3.50 -21.91
CA PRO A 62 20.53 -2.98 -22.88
C PRO A 62 21.45 -1.95 -22.22
N GLU A 63 22.71 -1.91 -22.65
CA GLU A 63 23.63 -0.85 -22.25
C GLU A 63 23.13 0.50 -22.78
N TYR A 64 22.87 1.44 -21.86
CA TYR A 64 22.43 2.79 -22.23
C TYR A 64 23.62 3.70 -22.45
N GLY A 65 24.25 3.58 -23.62
CA GLY A 65 25.37 4.42 -23.99
C GLY A 65 24.97 5.86 -24.33
N SER A 66 25.99 6.74 -24.35
CA SER A 66 25.83 8.17 -24.64
C SER A 66 25.25 8.50 -26.03
N GLU A 67 25.27 7.53 -26.94
CA GLU A 67 24.70 7.58 -28.28
C GLU A 67 23.15 7.55 -28.29
N LEU A 68 22.52 7.09 -27.21
CA LEU A 68 21.06 7.10 -27.06
C LEU A 68 20.50 8.44 -26.56
N ILE A 69 21.38 9.41 -26.24
CA ILE A 69 20.99 10.72 -25.74
C ILE A 69 20.47 11.58 -26.90
N VAL A 70 19.15 11.86 -26.89
CA VAL A 70 18.49 12.72 -27.90
C VAL A 70 18.86 14.19 -27.70
N GLU A 71 18.83 14.67 -26.46
CA GLU A 71 19.21 16.03 -26.09
C GLU A 71 20.06 15.99 -24.83
N ARG A 72 21.21 16.66 -24.86
CA ARG A 72 22.12 16.70 -23.71
C ARG A 72 21.65 17.72 -22.71
N ASN A 73 21.53 17.31 -21.45
CA ASN A 73 21.30 18.24 -20.35
C ASN A 73 22.58 19.07 -20.09
N PRO A 74 22.58 20.40 -20.33
CA PRO A 74 23.77 21.25 -20.20
C PRO A 74 24.22 21.43 -18.75
N GLU A 75 23.34 21.19 -17.77
CA GLU A 75 23.67 21.29 -16.33
C GLU A 75 24.34 20.02 -15.79
N TYR A 76 24.28 18.92 -16.53
CA TYR A 76 24.88 17.64 -16.16
C TYR A 76 26.30 17.54 -16.74
N GLY A 77 27.28 18.11 -16.03
CA GLY A 77 28.68 18.10 -16.43
C GLY A 77 29.31 16.71 -16.38
N ASN A 78 30.13 16.37 -17.39
CA ASN A 78 30.77 15.07 -17.56
C ASN A 78 32.06 14.91 -16.73
N ASP A 79 32.22 15.68 -15.65
CA ASP A 79 33.47 15.86 -14.88
C ASP A 79 33.75 14.74 -13.85
N ARG A 80 33.08 13.58 -13.97
CA ARG A 80 33.37 12.40 -13.16
C ARG A 80 34.05 11.32 -14.02
N ARG A 81 35.34 11.52 -14.27
CA ARG A 81 36.28 10.43 -14.60
C ARG A 81 37.46 10.49 -13.66
#